data_AF-A0A3C0B8J0-F1
#
_entry.id   AF-A0A3C0B8J0-F1
#
_cell.length_a   1.000
_cell.length_b   1.000
_cell.length_c   1.000
_cell.angle_alpha   90.00
_cell.angle_beta   90.00
_cell.angle_gamma   90.00
#
_symmetry.space_group_name_H-M   'P 1'
#
loop_
_entity.id
_entity.type
_entity.pdbx_description
1 polymer ?
#
loop_
_entity_poly.entity_id
_entity_poly.type
_entity_poly.pdbx_seq_one_letter_code
_entity_poly.pdbx_strand_id
1 'polypeptide(L)'
;MHYIRSCDFNRNANMFKSSFFSVIACMFCMLHPFYVLKAQNESKEVITLPAVEIYDSIINRLTPRTSIGQLEMQTQPANDLGEMLRTEPNVSGIRRGGYAVDPVIRGFRYSQLNISLDHGIHIEGGCPNRMDPVLAHVDNDMVERIEITRGPYEVAYGPVQGGSVRLITMPQKRFGTAGFNVTSISGFDANRSGWRQHLAMSHTSPGFFVKVTGGIKDYGNYTDGNGKEWETAYKKRDLSIDLGAKISANDEIHFAWKGSFGRDVMFPALPMDELKDNTHILNLQYTHLNPGKPGHSLDISAWYTDVYHEMGNKFRPQFSKVVPPYTGQMQTLAKVDAATAGVRLNRVSKTATTDINYGIDLNFAAKDGTRHMKMIMEMDDQVFVSQKFSTYGKKPGY
;
A
#
# COMPACT_ATOMS: atom_id res chain seq x y z
N MET A 1 31.46 -68.47 15.26
CA MET A 1 31.26 -69.84 14.75
C MET A 1 31.64 -69.81 13.27
N HIS A 2 32.78 -70.43 12.95
CA HIS A 2 33.45 -70.71 11.65
C HIS A 2 33.44 -69.62 10.54
N TYR A 3 34.49 -68.85 10.20
CA TYR A 3 35.96 -68.99 10.05
C TYR A 3 36.46 -69.63 8.72
N ILE A 4 37.26 -68.83 7.98
CA ILE A 4 38.32 -69.14 6.98
C ILE A 4 37.89 -69.49 5.54
N ARG A 5 38.28 -68.74 4.49
CA ARG A 5 39.60 -68.42 3.85
C ARG A 5 40.09 -69.50 2.85
N SER A 6 40.39 -69.00 1.65
CA SER A 6 41.50 -69.35 0.75
C SER A 6 41.61 -70.76 0.13
N CYS A 7 41.48 -70.74 -1.20
CA CYS A 7 42.41 -71.21 -2.24
C CYS A 7 42.94 -72.65 -2.22
N ASP A 8 42.55 -73.32 -3.32
CA ASP A 8 43.36 -74.09 -4.26
C ASP A 8 44.26 -75.20 -3.73
N PHE A 9 43.89 -76.45 -4.08
CA PHE A 9 44.79 -77.27 -4.87
C PHE A 9 44.07 -78.42 -5.59
N ASN A 10 44.41 -78.53 -6.87
CA ASN A 10 44.83 -79.74 -7.57
C ASN A 10 43.99 -80.31 -8.72
N ARG A 11 44.72 -80.52 -9.80
CA ARG A 11 44.38 -81.07 -11.11
C ARG A 11 44.39 -82.59 -11.10
N ASN A 12 43.54 -83.20 -11.94
CA ASN A 12 43.91 -84.07 -13.07
C ASN A 12 42.62 -84.77 -13.56
N ALA A 13 42.13 -84.50 -14.77
CA ALA A 13 42.59 -84.96 -16.08
C ALA A 13 41.80 -86.18 -16.56
N ASN A 14 40.97 -85.96 -17.59
CA ASN A 14 40.86 -86.73 -18.83
C ASN A 14 39.41 -86.84 -19.32
N MET A 15 39.13 -86.27 -20.51
CA MET A 15 38.73 -86.98 -21.75
C MET A 15 37.85 -86.15 -22.71
N PHE A 16 38.27 -86.14 -24.00
CA PHE A 16 37.51 -85.90 -25.25
C PHE A 16 36.96 -84.48 -25.52
N LYS A 17 37.58 -83.69 -26.42
CA LYS A 17 37.49 -83.65 -27.90
C LYS A 17 36.12 -83.23 -28.46
N SER A 18 36.01 -81.94 -28.83
CA SER A 18 35.69 -81.38 -30.17
C SER A 18 35.31 -79.88 -29.99
N SER A 19 36.10 -78.93 -30.51
CA SER A 19 36.05 -78.34 -31.87
C SER A 19 34.72 -77.63 -32.16
N PHE A 20 34.62 -76.39 -32.65
CA PHE A 20 35.54 -75.50 -33.37
C PHE A 20 34.78 -74.16 -33.59
N PHE A 21 35.49 -73.02 -33.57
CA PHE A 21 35.18 -71.72 -34.22
C PHE A 21 33.96 -70.91 -33.73
N SER A 22 34.10 -69.70 -33.16
CA SER A 22 34.65 -68.44 -33.71
C SER A 22 33.81 -67.82 -34.83
N VAL A 23 33.57 -66.51 -34.69
CA VAL A 23 32.98 -65.55 -35.64
C VAL A 23 31.44 -65.48 -35.62
N ILE A 24 30.90 -64.53 -34.85
CA ILE A 24 29.99 -63.44 -35.27
C ILE A 24 29.86 -62.50 -34.06
N ALA A 25 30.78 -61.54 -34.00
CA ALA A 25 30.48 -60.23 -33.45
C ALA A 25 29.50 -59.52 -34.42
N CYS A 26 28.74 -58.56 -33.89
CA CYS A 26 27.96 -57.58 -34.66
C CYS A 26 26.64 -58.06 -35.30
N MET A 27 25.66 -58.54 -34.52
CA MET A 27 24.25 -58.30 -34.90
C MET A 27 23.18 -58.51 -33.81
N PHE A 28 23.49 -58.41 -32.52
CA PHE A 28 22.47 -58.56 -31.46
C PHE A 28 22.64 -57.58 -30.28
N CYS A 29 23.10 -56.35 -30.58
CA CYS A 29 23.04 -55.20 -29.67
C CYS A 29 21.88 -54.23 -29.96
N MET A 30 20.92 -54.61 -30.79
CA MET A 30 19.71 -53.82 -31.04
C MET A 30 18.51 -54.73 -30.91
N LEU A 31 17.98 -54.86 -29.69
CA LEU A 31 16.62 -55.30 -29.35
C LEU A 31 16.52 -55.42 -27.82
N HIS A 32 16.82 -54.32 -27.12
CA HIS A 32 16.18 -54.08 -25.83
C HIS A 32 14.92 -53.27 -26.14
N PRO A 33 13.73 -53.75 -25.78
CA PRO A 33 12.52 -52.98 -25.95
C PRO A 33 12.64 -51.72 -25.10
N PHE A 34 12.73 -50.58 -25.78
CA PHE A 34 12.44 -49.29 -25.19
C PHE A 34 11.08 -49.41 -24.53
N TYR A 35 11.05 -49.41 -23.20
CA TYR A 35 9.86 -49.03 -22.47
C TYR A 35 9.58 -47.57 -22.87
N VAL A 36 8.72 -47.41 -23.88
CA VAL A 36 8.05 -46.16 -24.17
C VAL A 36 7.23 -45.86 -22.92
N LEU A 37 7.79 -45.04 -22.03
CA LEU A 37 6.98 -44.19 -21.16
C LEU A 37 5.99 -43.51 -22.09
N LYS A 38 4.72 -43.93 -22.02
CA LYS A 38 3.62 -43.15 -22.57
C LYS A 38 3.72 -41.80 -21.88
N ALA A 39 4.31 -40.83 -22.58
CA ALA A 39 4.08 -39.43 -22.28
C ALA A 39 2.57 -39.28 -22.28
N GLN A 40 2.02 -38.98 -21.11
CA GLN A 40 0.65 -38.56 -20.99
C GLN A 40 0.56 -37.30 -21.83
N ASN A 41 -0.01 -37.43 -23.02
CA ASN A 41 -0.34 -36.30 -23.87
C ASN A 41 -1.51 -35.60 -23.19
N GLU A 42 -1.24 -34.87 -22.09
CA GLU A 42 -2.12 -33.81 -21.67
C GLU A 42 -2.12 -32.81 -22.81
N SER A 43 -3.22 -32.81 -23.56
CA SER A 43 -3.57 -31.69 -24.39
C SER A 43 -3.52 -30.45 -23.51
N LYS A 44 -2.43 -29.67 -23.61
CA LYS A 44 -2.44 -28.25 -23.27
C LYS A 44 -3.30 -27.54 -24.32
N GLU A 45 -4.59 -27.87 -24.33
CA GLU A 45 -5.57 -26.98 -24.90
C GLU A 45 -5.59 -25.78 -23.97
N VAL A 46 -4.87 -24.73 -24.37
CA VAL A 46 -5.01 -23.43 -23.74
C VAL A 46 -6.44 -23.01 -24.04
N ILE A 47 -7.34 -23.28 -23.10
CA ILE A 47 -8.70 -22.74 -23.17
C ILE A 47 -8.54 -21.23 -22.98
N THR A 48 -8.40 -20.52 -24.11
CA THR A 48 -8.66 -19.09 -24.16
C THR A 48 -10.14 -18.91 -23.90
N LEU A 49 -10.46 -18.56 -22.65
CA LEU A 49 -11.80 -18.13 -22.31
C LEU A 49 -12.14 -16.92 -23.18
N PRO A 50 -13.34 -16.87 -23.79
CA PRO A 50 -13.79 -15.65 -24.45
C PRO A 50 -13.74 -14.50 -23.43
N ALA A 51 -13.43 -13.30 -23.90
CA ALA A 51 -13.51 -12.11 -23.06
C ALA A 51 -14.95 -12.01 -22.53
N VAL A 52 -15.11 -12.22 -21.22
CA VAL A 52 -16.40 -12.06 -20.54
C VAL A 52 -16.47 -10.63 -20.06
N GLU A 53 -17.37 -9.85 -20.65
CA GLU A 53 -17.73 -8.54 -20.13
C GLU A 53 -18.78 -8.75 -19.04
N ILE A 54 -18.38 -8.57 -17.78
CA ILE A 54 -19.28 -8.66 -16.63
C ILE A 54 -19.98 -7.31 -16.49
N TYR A 55 -21.19 -7.18 -17.02
CA TYR A 55 -21.98 -5.95 -16.92
C TYR A 55 -22.56 -5.73 -15.51
N ASP A 56 -22.81 -6.83 -14.79
CA ASP A 56 -23.26 -6.80 -13.41
C ASP A 56 -22.97 -8.15 -12.74
N SER A 57 -22.75 -8.13 -11.44
CA SER A 57 -22.60 -9.34 -10.64
C SER A 57 -23.63 -9.28 -9.53
N ILE A 58 -24.68 -10.11 -9.60
CA ILE A 58 -25.50 -10.43 -8.42
C ILE A 58 -24.65 -11.35 -7.53
N ILE A 59 -23.61 -10.78 -6.95
CA ILE A 59 -23.00 -11.39 -5.79
C ILE A 59 -23.88 -10.91 -4.64
N ASN A 60 -24.63 -11.83 -4.04
CA ASN A 60 -25.19 -11.64 -2.70
C ASN A 60 -24.02 -11.45 -1.72
N ARG A 61 -23.35 -10.29 -1.78
CA ARG A 61 -22.37 -9.89 -0.79
C ARG A 61 -23.18 -9.36 0.38
N LEU A 62 -22.95 -9.93 1.55
CA LEU A 62 -23.54 -9.45 2.81
C LEU A 62 -23.15 -7.99 3.08
N THR A 63 -22.03 -7.52 2.51
CA THR A 63 -21.55 -6.13 2.58
C THR A 63 -21.33 -5.57 1.17
N PRO A 64 -21.79 -4.34 0.84
CA PRO A 64 -21.58 -3.68 -0.44
C PRO A 64 -20.12 -3.17 -0.57
N ARG A 65 -19.20 -4.13 -0.70
CA ARG A 65 -17.76 -3.92 -0.78
C ARG A 65 -17.26 -4.08 -2.21
N THR A 66 -16.60 -3.06 -2.73
CA THR A 66 -15.82 -3.11 -3.98
C THR A 66 -14.33 -3.16 -3.65
N SER A 67 -13.53 -3.78 -4.52
CA SER A 67 -12.08 -3.79 -4.40
C SER A 67 -11.46 -3.31 -5.72
N ILE A 68 -10.57 -2.32 -5.64
CA ILE A 68 -9.74 -1.86 -6.75
C ILE A 68 -8.37 -2.53 -6.60
N GLY A 69 -7.96 -3.34 -7.56
CA GLY A 69 -6.70 -4.08 -7.51
C GLY A 69 -5.51 -3.30 -8.07
N GLN A 70 -4.28 -3.69 -7.71
CA GLN A 70 -3.06 -3.02 -8.15
C GLN A 70 -2.96 -2.79 -9.66
N LEU A 71 -3.30 -3.80 -10.47
CA LEU A 71 -3.22 -3.67 -11.93
C LEU A 71 -4.17 -2.58 -12.45
N GLU A 72 -5.41 -2.54 -11.95
CA GLU A 72 -6.39 -1.52 -12.30
C GLU A 72 -5.87 -0.13 -11.90
N MET A 73 -5.36 -0.01 -10.68
CA MET A 73 -4.76 1.22 -10.15
C MET A 73 -3.61 1.75 -11.02
N GLN A 74 -2.77 0.85 -11.56
CA GLN A 74 -1.64 1.22 -12.42
C GLN A 74 -2.07 1.64 -13.83
N THR A 75 -3.19 1.12 -14.32
CA THR A 75 -3.74 1.47 -15.64
C THR A 75 -4.58 2.74 -15.64
N GLN A 76 -5.09 3.16 -14.48
CA GLN A 76 -5.87 4.38 -14.36
C GLN A 76 -4.95 5.62 -14.34
N PRO A 77 -5.28 6.69 -15.08
CA PRO A 77 -4.51 7.94 -15.10
C PRO A 77 -4.83 8.81 -13.88
N ALA A 78 -4.78 8.23 -12.69
CA ALA A 78 -5.05 8.93 -11.43
C ALA A 78 -3.76 9.20 -10.67
N ASN A 79 -3.63 10.41 -10.13
CA ASN A 79 -2.37 10.92 -9.58
C ASN A 79 -2.25 10.68 -8.07
N ASP A 80 -3.40 10.52 -7.41
CA ASP A 80 -3.53 10.19 -6.00
C ASP A 80 -4.69 9.21 -5.76
N LEU A 81 -4.70 8.63 -4.56
CA LEU A 81 -5.71 7.66 -4.14
C LEU A 81 -7.15 8.24 -4.15
N GLY A 82 -7.32 9.53 -3.89
CA GLY A 82 -8.62 10.18 -3.92
C GLY A 82 -9.17 10.34 -5.33
N GLU A 83 -8.32 10.63 -6.32
CA GLU A 83 -8.69 10.61 -7.75
C GLU A 83 -9.10 9.20 -8.19
N MET A 84 -8.39 8.17 -7.74
CA MET A 84 -8.71 6.77 -8.07
C MET A 84 -10.08 6.37 -7.53
N LEU A 85 -10.36 6.72 -6.27
CA LEU A 85 -11.64 6.45 -5.65
C LEU A 85 -12.82 7.10 -6.39
N ARG A 86 -12.63 8.20 -7.11
CA ARG A 86 -13.70 8.85 -7.88
C ARG A 86 -14.12 8.11 -9.13
N THR A 87 -13.36 7.09 -9.55
CA THR A 87 -13.77 6.21 -10.66
C THR A 87 -14.89 5.26 -10.24
N GLU A 88 -15.08 5.08 -8.94
CA GLU A 88 -16.06 4.17 -8.38
C GLU A 88 -17.46 4.79 -8.28
N PRO A 89 -18.52 4.02 -8.59
CA PRO A 89 -19.89 4.49 -8.44
C PRO A 89 -20.20 4.93 -7.00
N ASN A 90 -20.93 6.04 -6.88
CA ASN A 90 -21.32 6.67 -5.60
C ASN A 90 -20.15 7.17 -4.74
N VAL A 91 -18.98 7.35 -5.35
CA VAL A 91 -17.82 7.97 -4.73
C VAL A 91 -17.46 9.22 -5.53
N SER A 92 -17.38 10.35 -4.84
CA SER A 92 -16.89 11.62 -5.37
C SER A 92 -15.71 12.09 -4.53
N GLY A 93 -15.18 13.29 -4.80
CA GLY A 93 -14.06 13.82 -4.03
C GLY A 93 -14.01 15.33 -4.04
N ILE A 94 -13.54 15.90 -2.93
CA ILE A 94 -13.32 17.33 -2.77
C ILE A 94 -11.90 17.63 -3.24
N ARG A 95 -11.79 18.28 -4.40
CA ARG A 95 -10.50 18.74 -4.92
C ARG A 95 -10.21 20.14 -4.38
N ARG A 96 -9.05 20.28 -3.74
CA ARG A 96 -8.53 21.59 -3.27
C ARG A 96 -7.30 22.07 -4.06
N GLY A 97 -6.66 21.16 -4.80
CA GLY A 97 -5.50 21.44 -5.66
C GLY A 97 -5.20 20.29 -6.64
N GLY A 98 -3.93 20.16 -7.04
CA GLY A 98 -3.48 19.13 -7.98
C GLY A 98 -3.33 17.73 -7.39
N TYR A 99 -3.32 17.64 -6.06
CA TYR A 99 -3.09 16.46 -5.23
C TYR A 99 -4.05 16.46 -4.03
N ALA A 100 -4.07 15.36 -3.27
CA ALA A 100 -4.78 15.22 -2.00
C ALA A 100 -6.30 15.37 -2.12
N VAL A 101 -6.92 14.68 -3.07
CA VAL A 101 -8.39 14.63 -3.18
C VAL A 101 -8.98 13.90 -1.97
N ASP A 102 -9.88 14.58 -1.24
CA ASP A 102 -10.55 14.04 -0.04
C ASP A 102 -11.83 13.30 -0.47
N PRO A 103 -12.00 12.00 -0.17
CA PRO A 103 -13.10 11.20 -0.71
C PRO A 103 -14.44 11.57 -0.08
N VAL A 104 -15.50 11.34 -0.85
CA VAL A 104 -16.90 11.51 -0.42
C VAL A 104 -17.68 10.29 -0.87
N ILE A 105 -18.28 9.54 0.06
CA ILE A 105 -19.06 8.33 -0.25
C ILE A 105 -20.52 8.62 0.06
N ARG A 106 -21.38 8.62 -0.97
CA ARG A 106 -22.83 8.91 -0.83
C ARG A 106 -23.12 10.20 -0.03
N GLY A 107 -22.28 11.23 -0.18
CA GLY A 107 -22.40 12.52 0.51
C GLY A 107 -21.73 12.59 1.88
N PHE A 108 -21.33 11.46 2.47
CA PHE A 108 -20.54 11.45 3.70
C PHE A 108 -19.08 11.81 3.43
N ARG A 109 -18.50 12.61 4.31
CA ARG A 109 -17.16 13.21 4.15
C ARG A 109 -16.41 13.26 5.47
N TYR A 110 -15.10 13.47 5.40
CA TYR A 110 -14.24 13.67 6.56
C TYR A 110 -14.33 12.48 7.54
N SER A 111 -14.37 12.75 8.85
CA SER A 111 -14.47 11.74 9.91
C SER A 111 -15.78 10.94 9.91
N GLN A 112 -16.75 11.23 9.02
CA GLN A 112 -17.90 10.36 8.80
C GLN A 112 -17.52 9.11 7.99
N LEU A 113 -16.38 9.14 7.31
CA LEU A 113 -15.77 8.00 6.63
C LEU A 113 -14.66 7.42 7.48
N ASN A 114 -14.61 6.09 7.56
CA ASN A 114 -13.50 5.39 8.20
C ASN A 114 -12.46 5.05 7.13
N ILE A 115 -11.29 5.69 7.19
CA ILE A 115 -10.17 5.40 6.29
C ILE A 115 -9.07 4.77 7.13
N SER A 116 -8.67 3.55 6.78
CA SER A 116 -7.64 2.79 7.51
C SER A 116 -6.65 2.15 6.56
N LEU A 117 -5.44 1.93 7.06
CA LEU A 117 -4.42 1.13 6.41
C LEU A 117 -4.40 -0.28 6.99
N ASP A 118 -4.18 -1.27 6.13
CA ASP A 118 -3.84 -2.64 6.50
C ASP A 118 -4.75 -3.21 7.60
N HIS A 119 -4.21 -3.54 8.78
CA HIS A 119 -4.95 -4.10 9.92
C HIS A 119 -5.47 -3.02 10.88
N GLY A 120 -6.05 -1.94 10.35
CA GLY A 120 -6.73 -0.91 11.15
C GLY A 120 -5.83 0.24 11.60
N ILE A 121 -4.72 0.49 10.89
CA ILE A 121 -3.87 1.65 11.15
C ILE A 121 -4.68 2.91 10.82
N HIS A 122 -4.87 3.76 11.83
CA HIS A 122 -5.46 5.08 11.66
C HIS A 122 -4.35 6.13 11.55
N ILE A 123 -4.58 7.15 10.74
CA ILE A 123 -3.68 8.29 10.56
C ILE A 123 -4.51 9.55 10.77
N GLU A 124 -4.03 10.46 11.60
CA GLU A 124 -4.63 11.77 11.80
C GLU A 124 -3.83 12.82 11.03
N GLY A 125 -4.48 13.56 10.13
CA GLY A 125 -3.83 14.63 9.38
C GLY A 125 -3.47 15.81 10.28
N GLY A 126 -2.44 16.57 9.91
CA GLY A 126 -1.98 17.77 10.59
C GLY A 126 -2.80 19.02 10.26
N CYS A 127 -3.28 19.21 9.03
CA CYS A 127 -3.95 20.46 8.67
C CYS A 127 -5.38 20.57 9.26
N PRO A 128 -5.74 21.66 9.97
CA PRO A 128 -7.12 21.89 10.40
C PRO A 128 -8.08 22.11 9.21
N ASN A 129 -7.57 22.53 8.05
CA ASN A 129 -8.34 22.73 6.82
C ASN A 129 -8.29 21.54 5.85
N ARG A 130 -7.71 20.40 6.27
CA ARG A 130 -7.60 19.16 5.49
C ARG A 130 -6.91 19.34 4.13
N MET A 131 -5.73 19.97 4.14
CA MET A 131 -4.76 19.90 3.03
C MET A 131 -4.24 18.47 2.84
N ASP A 132 -4.09 17.75 3.95
CA ASP A 132 -3.54 16.41 4.09
C ASP A 132 -4.62 15.43 4.61
N PRO A 133 -5.65 15.10 3.80
CA PRO A 133 -6.57 14.03 4.15
C PRO A 133 -5.81 12.69 4.30
N VAL A 134 -6.40 11.72 4.99
CA VAL A 134 -5.77 10.41 5.28
C VAL A 134 -5.11 9.77 4.05
N LEU A 135 -5.77 9.85 2.90
CA LEU A 135 -5.28 9.28 1.62
C LEU A 135 -4.01 9.97 1.08
N ALA A 136 -3.69 11.20 1.51
CA ALA A 136 -2.49 11.92 1.09
C ALA A 136 -1.22 11.40 1.77
N HIS A 137 -1.35 10.65 2.85
CA HIS A 137 -0.20 10.12 3.60
C HIS A 137 0.34 8.80 3.04
N VAL A 138 -0.31 8.23 2.02
CA VAL A 138 0.11 6.97 1.38
C VAL A 138 0.08 7.14 -0.13
N ASP A 139 1.17 6.77 -0.78
CA ASP A 139 1.24 6.84 -2.24
C ASP A 139 0.44 5.69 -2.89
N ASN A 140 -0.21 5.96 -4.02
CA ASN A 140 -1.00 4.95 -4.71
C ASN A 140 -0.17 3.78 -5.24
N ASP A 141 1.09 4.01 -5.62
CA ASP A 141 1.95 2.95 -6.12
C ASP A 141 2.40 1.98 -5.01
N MET A 142 2.26 2.36 -3.74
CA MET A 142 2.53 1.49 -2.58
C MET A 142 1.36 0.56 -2.21
N VAL A 143 0.17 0.87 -2.71
CA VAL A 143 -1.06 0.14 -2.37
C VAL A 143 -1.19 -1.08 -3.30
N GLU A 144 -1.51 -2.25 -2.74
CA GLU A 144 -1.82 -3.47 -3.49
C GLU A 144 -3.30 -3.52 -3.86
N ARG A 145 -4.18 -3.08 -2.96
CA ARG A 145 -5.59 -2.86 -3.28
C ARG A 145 -6.27 -1.87 -2.35
N ILE A 146 -7.38 -1.35 -2.82
CA ILE A 146 -8.29 -0.50 -2.06
C ILE A 146 -9.60 -1.25 -1.89
N GLU A 147 -10.09 -1.39 -0.66
CA GLU A 147 -11.42 -1.93 -0.39
C GLU A 147 -12.36 -0.81 0.06
N ILE A 148 -13.51 -0.68 -0.61
CA ILE A 148 -14.49 0.37 -0.35
C ILE A 148 -15.79 -0.29 0.10
N THR A 149 -16.21 -0.04 1.34
CA THR A 149 -17.51 -0.48 1.85
C THR A 149 -18.43 0.71 1.98
N ARG A 150 -19.55 0.69 1.25
CA ARG A 150 -20.47 1.84 1.18
C ARG A 150 -21.56 1.72 2.24
N GLY A 151 -21.61 2.66 3.19
CA GLY A 151 -22.52 2.63 4.33
C GLY A 151 -21.95 1.93 5.56
N PRO A 152 -22.69 1.91 6.69
CA PRO A 152 -22.20 1.49 8.00
C PRO A 152 -22.22 -0.04 8.18
N TYR A 153 -21.70 -0.79 7.21
CA TYR A 153 -21.73 -2.25 7.22
C TYR A 153 -20.42 -2.89 7.69
N GLU A 154 -19.35 -2.10 7.83
CA GLU A 154 -18.03 -2.59 8.23
C GLU A 154 -17.70 -2.13 9.65
N VAL A 155 -17.96 -2.97 10.64
CA VAL A 155 -17.64 -2.69 12.05
C VAL A 155 -16.29 -3.26 12.48
N ALA A 156 -15.63 -4.01 11.59
CA ALA A 156 -14.41 -4.71 11.93
C ALA A 156 -13.16 -3.83 11.92
N TYR A 157 -13.22 -2.53 11.59
CA TYR A 157 -12.03 -1.66 11.54
C TYR A 157 -12.28 -0.33 12.25
N GLY A 158 -13.05 -0.38 13.35
CA GLY A 158 -13.45 0.80 14.11
C GLY A 158 -14.82 1.37 13.69
N PRO A 159 -15.23 2.50 14.30
CA PRO A 159 -16.53 3.09 14.08
C PRO A 159 -16.69 3.59 12.64
N VAL A 160 -17.88 3.43 12.08
CA VAL A 160 -18.20 3.88 10.72
C VAL A 160 -19.62 4.43 10.66
N GLN A 161 -19.81 5.57 9.97
CA GLN A 161 -21.13 6.16 9.74
C GLN A 161 -21.52 6.11 8.26
N GLY A 162 -20.68 6.68 7.40
CA GLY A 162 -20.97 6.84 5.96
C GLY A 162 -20.42 5.76 5.04
N GLY A 163 -19.37 5.06 5.49
CA GLY A 163 -18.65 4.08 4.70
C GLY A 163 -17.20 3.98 5.13
N SER A 164 -16.50 2.95 4.64
CA SER A 164 -15.10 2.73 4.93
C SER A 164 -14.27 2.55 3.66
N VAL A 165 -13.02 2.99 3.72
CA VAL A 165 -11.98 2.76 2.72
C VAL A 165 -10.79 2.13 3.44
N ARG A 166 -10.43 0.91 3.04
CA ARG A 166 -9.25 0.23 3.57
C ARG A 166 -8.18 0.15 2.49
N LEU A 167 -7.03 0.72 2.76
CA LEU A 167 -5.85 0.66 1.90
C LEU A 167 -5.01 -0.54 2.32
N ILE A 168 -4.86 -1.53 1.46
CA ILE A 168 -4.03 -2.70 1.73
C ILE A 168 -2.71 -2.53 0.99
N THR A 169 -1.62 -2.42 1.76
CA THR A 169 -0.25 -2.22 1.25
C THR A 169 0.59 -3.48 1.37
N MET A 170 0.24 -4.36 2.32
CA MET A 170 0.93 -5.62 2.53
C MET A 170 0.62 -6.61 1.41
N PRO A 171 1.63 -7.31 0.86
CA PRO A 171 1.42 -8.27 -0.22
C PRO A 171 0.63 -9.49 0.24
N GLN A 172 -0.28 -9.98 -0.61
CA GLN A 172 -1.09 -11.18 -0.32
C GLN A 172 -0.27 -12.45 -0.09
N LYS A 173 0.81 -12.64 -0.86
CA LYS A 173 1.67 -13.82 -0.79
C LYS A 173 3.01 -13.44 -0.18
N ARG A 174 3.06 -13.46 1.15
CA ARG A 174 4.26 -13.09 1.93
C ARG A 174 5.31 -14.18 1.94
N PHE A 175 4.88 -15.45 2.05
CA PHE A 175 5.77 -16.59 2.18
C PHE A 175 5.53 -17.58 1.06
N GLY A 176 6.59 -18.02 0.39
CA GLY A 176 6.49 -18.86 -0.80
C GLY A 176 7.85 -19.28 -1.33
N THR A 177 7.89 -19.73 -2.59
CA THR A 177 9.15 -20.09 -3.25
C THR A 177 10.13 -18.92 -3.21
N ALA A 178 11.40 -19.23 -2.93
CA ALA A 178 12.47 -18.25 -2.92
C ALA A 178 12.52 -17.51 -4.27
N GLY A 179 12.44 -16.18 -4.24
CA GLY A 179 12.39 -15.38 -5.45
C GLY A 179 12.62 -13.89 -5.18
N PHE A 180 13.08 -13.20 -6.21
CA PHE A 180 13.29 -11.76 -6.20
C PHE A 180 12.42 -11.12 -7.29
N ASN A 181 11.69 -10.07 -6.93
CA ASN A 181 10.85 -9.33 -7.86
C ASN A 181 11.25 -7.86 -7.83
N VAL A 182 11.35 -7.27 -9.02
CA VAL A 182 11.55 -5.83 -9.21
C VAL A 182 10.43 -5.29 -10.08
N THR A 183 9.85 -4.17 -9.67
CA THR A 183 8.84 -3.45 -10.44
C THR A 183 9.25 -2.00 -10.52
N SER A 184 9.27 -1.44 -11.73
CA SER A 184 9.52 -0.03 -11.97
C SER A 184 8.35 0.54 -12.76
N ILE A 185 7.86 1.70 -12.34
CA ILE A 185 6.79 2.43 -13.01
C ILE A 185 7.30 3.84 -13.27
N SER A 186 7.07 4.34 -14.47
CA SER A 186 7.36 5.72 -14.85
C SER A 186 6.17 6.29 -15.59
N GLY A 187 5.85 7.56 -15.35
CA GLY A 187 4.76 8.24 -16.03
C GLY A 187 5.06 9.71 -16.25
N PHE A 188 4.47 10.27 -17.30
CA PHE A 188 4.52 11.68 -17.62
C PHE A 188 3.09 12.19 -17.88
N ASP A 189 2.72 13.30 -17.26
CA ASP A 189 1.46 14.00 -17.48
C ASP A 189 1.74 15.27 -18.28
N ALA A 190 1.27 15.29 -19.53
CA ALA A 190 1.46 16.41 -20.43
C ALA A 190 0.72 17.68 -19.98
N ASN A 191 -0.45 17.56 -19.35
CA ASN A 191 -1.23 18.72 -18.92
C ASN A 191 -0.55 19.43 -17.74
N ARG A 192 0.04 18.66 -16.83
CA ARG A 192 0.78 19.20 -15.68
C ARG A 192 2.27 19.43 -15.95
N SER A 193 2.76 19.03 -17.12
CA SER A 193 4.20 18.98 -17.44
C SER A 193 5.02 18.33 -16.32
N GLY A 194 4.53 17.20 -15.82
CA GLY A 194 5.03 16.55 -14.62
C GLY A 194 5.35 15.08 -14.84
N TRP A 195 6.16 14.51 -13.96
CA TRP A 195 6.57 13.11 -14.05
C TRP A 195 6.51 12.41 -12.70
N ARG A 196 6.42 11.09 -12.78
CA ARG A 196 6.54 10.18 -11.64
C ARG A 196 7.47 9.03 -11.96
N GLN A 197 8.14 8.53 -10.93
CA GLN A 197 8.89 7.30 -10.97
C GLN A 197 8.71 6.54 -9.66
N HIS A 198 8.51 5.25 -9.76
CA HIS A 198 8.35 4.35 -8.64
C HIS A 198 9.19 3.10 -8.86
N LEU A 199 9.83 2.62 -7.80
CA LEU A 199 10.63 1.40 -7.79
C LEU A 199 10.26 0.56 -6.57
N ALA A 200 9.93 -0.70 -6.80
CA ALA A 200 9.69 -1.69 -5.76
C ALA A 200 10.62 -2.88 -5.98
N MET A 201 11.27 -3.31 -4.90
CA MET A 201 12.11 -4.51 -4.85
C MET A 201 11.60 -5.38 -3.72
N SER A 202 11.44 -6.67 -3.97
CA SER A 202 11.03 -7.61 -2.95
C SER A 202 11.74 -8.94 -3.08
N HIS A 203 12.00 -9.56 -1.94
CA HIS A 203 12.51 -10.90 -1.82
C HIS A 203 11.58 -11.72 -0.95
N THR A 204 11.09 -12.84 -1.47
CA THR A 204 10.24 -13.79 -0.76
C THR A 204 10.99 -15.09 -0.58
N SER A 205 10.80 -15.75 0.56
CA SER A 205 11.23 -17.12 0.82
C SER A 205 10.15 -17.85 1.66
N PRO A 206 10.32 -19.15 1.96
CA PRO A 206 9.33 -19.87 2.76
C PRO A 206 9.19 -19.36 4.20
N GLY A 207 10.22 -18.72 4.75
CA GLY A 207 10.29 -18.31 6.16
C GLY A 207 10.41 -16.80 6.40
N PHE A 208 10.80 -16.01 5.40
CA PHE A 208 10.89 -14.55 5.53
C PHE A 208 10.59 -13.83 4.22
N PHE A 209 10.24 -12.55 4.34
CA PHE A 209 9.92 -11.65 3.26
C PHE A 209 10.50 -10.27 3.55
N VAL A 210 10.98 -9.60 2.50
CA VAL A 210 11.40 -8.21 2.54
C VAL A 210 10.86 -7.51 1.31
N LYS A 211 10.28 -6.32 1.49
CA LYS A 211 9.94 -5.41 0.39
C LYS A 211 10.39 -4.00 0.74
N VAL A 212 11.04 -3.37 -0.23
CA VAL A 212 11.41 -1.97 -0.19
C VAL A 212 10.82 -1.33 -1.42
N THR A 213 10.08 -0.25 -1.23
CA THR A 213 9.43 0.46 -2.33
C THR A 213 9.52 1.95 -2.10
N GLY A 214 9.72 2.72 -3.14
CA GLY A 214 9.78 4.17 -3.04
C GLY A 214 9.45 4.84 -4.37
N GLY A 215 8.98 6.07 -4.25
CA GLY A 215 8.46 6.86 -5.34
C GLY A 215 8.87 8.32 -5.23
N ILE A 216 8.90 8.96 -6.39
CA ILE A 216 9.07 10.40 -6.55
C ILE A 216 8.08 10.91 -7.59
N LYS A 217 7.49 12.06 -7.30
CA LYS A 217 6.52 12.76 -8.14
C LYS A 217 6.86 14.25 -8.14
N ASP A 218 6.96 14.83 -9.32
CA ASP A 218 7.15 16.27 -9.51
C ASP A 218 6.21 16.73 -10.63
N TYR A 219 5.15 17.43 -10.23
CA TYR A 219 4.11 17.89 -11.14
C TYR A 219 3.98 19.41 -11.08
N GLY A 220 3.84 20.02 -12.25
CA GLY A 220 3.50 21.43 -12.39
C GLY A 220 1.99 21.68 -12.29
N ASN A 221 1.61 22.89 -12.70
CA ASN A 221 0.23 23.33 -12.74
C ASN A 221 -0.55 22.64 -13.87
N TYR A 222 -1.81 22.29 -13.63
CA TYR A 222 -2.70 21.86 -14.71
C TYR A 222 -3.43 23.04 -15.35
N THR A 223 -3.78 22.87 -16.63
CA THR A 223 -4.73 23.74 -17.34
C THR A 223 -6.10 23.09 -17.42
N ASP A 224 -7.16 23.86 -17.12
CA ASP A 224 -8.54 23.38 -17.23
C ASP A 224 -9.06 23.39 -18.67
N GLY A 225 -10.27 22.84 -18.88
CA GLY A 225 -10.88 22.75 -20.20
C GLY A 225 -11.22 24.10 -20.86
N ASN A 226 -11.18 25.20 -20.10
CA ASN A 226 -11.37 26.56 -20.61
C ASN A 226 -10.04 27.27 -20.89
N GLY A 227 -8.89 26.57 -20.76
CA GLY A 227 -7.58 27.13 -20.98
C GLY A 227 -7.02 27.94 -19.80
N LYS A 228 -7.64 27.87 -18.61
CA LYS A 228 -7.12 28.54 -17.42
C LYS A 228 -6.15 27.63 -16.67
N GLU A 229 -4.94 28.12 -16.44
CA GLU A 229 -3.97 27.47 -15.57
C GLU A 229 -4.32 27.71 -14.08
N TRP A 230 -4.18 26.67 -13.27
CA TRP A 230 -4.39 26.72 -11.82
C TRP A 230 -3.11 26.36 -11.08
N GLU A 231 -2.74 27.17 -10.08
CA GLU A 231 -1.60 26.92 -9.18
C GLU A 231 -1.80 25.61 -8.41
N THR A 232 -1.32 24.50 -8.94
CA THR A 232 -1.65 23.13 -8.51
C THR A 232 -0.44 22.21 -8.50
N ALA A 233 0.75 22.77 -8.73
CA ALA A 233 2.02 22.08 -8.64
C ALA A 233 2.22 21.42 -7.27
N TYR A 234 2.94 20.30 -7.27
CA TYR A 234 3.28 19.58 -6.05
C TYR A 234 4.48 18.66 -6.24
N LYS A 235 5.21 18.42 -5.15
CA LYS A 235 6.29 17.44 -5.09
C LYS A 235 6.03 16.43 -3.98
N LYS A 236 6.14 15.15 -4.32
CA LYS A 236 5.97 14.05 -3.37
C LYS A 236 7.12 13.06 -3.48
N ARG A 237 7.52 12.54 -2.32
CA ARG A 237 8.44 11.42 -2.21
C ARG A 237 7.92 10.45 -1.17
N ASP A 238 8.17 9.17 -1.38
CA ASP A 238 7.68 8.12 -0.52
C ASP A 238 8.70 6.99 -0.42
N LEU A 239 8.76 6.34 0.74
CA LEU A 239 9.58 5.15 0.98
C LEU A 239 8.86 4.22 1.96
N SER A 240 8.78 2.94 1.67
CA SER A 240 8.23 1.90 2.54
C SER A 240 9.20 0.74 2.63
N ILE A 241 9.29 0.19 3.84
CA ILE A 241 10.02 -1.02 4.17
C ILE A 241 9.06 -1.95 4.89
N ASP A 242 8.88 -3.14 4.35
CA ASP A 242 8.03 -4.20 4.89
C ASP A 242 8.88 -5.44 5.13
N LEU A 243 8.88 -5.95 6.36
CA LEU A 243 9.64 -7.11 6.80
C LEU A 243 8.69 -8.14 7.39
N GLY A 244 8.66 -9.35 6.85
CA GLY A 244 7.85 -10.46 7.35
C GLY A 244 8.71 -11.65 7.73
N ALA A 245 8.38 -12.32 8.83
CA ALA A 245 9.05 -13.56 9.24
C ALA A 245 8.08 -14.56 9.86
N LYS A 246 8.30 -15.84 9.59
CA LYS A 246 7.67 -16.93 10.32
C LYS A 246 8.50 -17.24 11.56
N ILE A 247 7.88 -17.09 12.72
CA ILE A 247 8.49 -17.45 14.02
C ILE A 247 8.34 -18.96 14.25
N SER A 248 7.21 -19.52 13.81
CA SER A 248 6.90 -20.95 13.85
C SER A 248 6.13 -21.37 12.61
N ALA A 249 5.70 -22.63 12.53
CA ALA A 249 4.81 -23.10 11.45
C ALA A 249 3.46 -22.35 11.42
N ASN A 250 3.05 -21.76 12.55
CA ASN A 250 1.73 -21.17 12.76
C ASN A 250 1.78 -19.68 13.09
N ASP A 251 2.97 -19.12 13.32
CA ASP A 251 3.17 -17.79 13.86
C ASP A 251 3.95 -16.93 12.87
N GLU A 252 3.37 -15.78 12.53
CA GLU A 252 3.95 -14.82 11.60
C GLU A 252 4.04 -13.45 12.28
N ILE A 253 5.16 -12.75 12.07
CA ILE A 253 5.33 -11.36 12.46
C ILE A 253 5.62 -10.52 11.23
N HIS A 254 5.07 -9.31 11.21
CA HIS A 254 5.25 -8.35 10.15
C HIS A 254 5.54 -6.98 10.75
N PHE A 255 6.64 -6.38 10.33
CA PHE A 255 7.01 -5.01 10.65
C PHE A 255 6.92 -4.17 9.39
N ALA A 256 6.32 -2.99 9.49
CA ALA A 256 6.30 -2.03 8.41
C ALA A 256 6.68 -0.63 8.90
N TRP A 257 7.49 0.06 8.10
CA TRP A 257 7.68 1.49 8.17
C TRP A 257 7.34 2.12 6.82
N LYS A 258 6.54 3.18 6.83
CA LYS A 258 6.16 3.96 5.65
C LYS A 258 6.44 5.43 5.92
N GLY A 259 7.10 6.08 4.97
CA GLY A 259 7.39 7.51 4.95
C GLY A 259 6.72 8.16 3.74
N SER A 260 6.03 9.28 3.95
CA SER A 260 5.47 10.12 2.89
C SER A 260 5.85 11.58 3.11
N PHE A 261 6.37 12.22 2.07
CA PHE A 261 6.98 13.54 2.17
C PHE A 261 6.46 14.46 1.07
N GLY A 262 5.61 15.42 1.45
CA GLY A 262 5.07 16.47 0.58
C GLY A 262 5.88 17.75 0.69
N ARG A 263 6.18 18.40 -0.44
CA ARG A 263 6.84 19.70 -0.50
C ARG A 263 6.14 20.58 -1.52
N ASP A 264 5.98 21.84 -1.17
CA ASP A 264 5.45 22.88 -2.05
C ASP A 264 4.17 22.40 -2.79
N VAL A 265 3.18 21.92 -2.04
CA VAL A 265 1.90 21.43 -2.58
C VAL A 265 0.90 22.58 -2.61
N MET A 266 0.49 22.98 -3.81
CA MET A 266 -0.35 24.15 -4.04
C MET A 266 -1.84 23.83 -3.93
N PHE A 267 -2.56 24.66 -3.18
CA PHE A 267 -3.99 24.50 -2.90
C PHE A 267 -4.77 25.76 -3.27
N PRO A 268 -5.09 26.00 -4.56
CA PRO A 268 -5.68 27.25 -5.02
C PRO A 268 -7.06 27.52 -4.40
N ALA A 269 -7.75 26.49 -3.89
CA ALA A 269 -9.01 26.62 -3.16
C ALA A 269 -8.85 27.09 -1.69
N LEU A 270 -7.62 27.18 -1.18
CA LEU A 270 -7.29 27.54 0.20
C LEU A 270 -6.44 28.82 0.27
N PRO A 271 -6.38 29.50 1.42
CA PRO A 271 -5.60 30.74 1.59
C PRO A 271 -4.11 30.51 1.84
N MET A 272 -3.68 29.26 1.99
CA MET A 272 -2.31 28.84 2.24
C MET A 272 -2.01 27.60 1.39
N ASP A 273 -0.73 27.30 1.25
CA ASP A 273 -0.20 26.10 0.61
C ASP A 273 0.59 25.28 1.63
N GLU A 274 0.74 24.00 1.35
CA GLU A 274 1.55 23.12 2.16
C GLU A 274 3.02 23.26 1.74
N LEU A 275 3.84 23.78 2.65
CA LEU A 275 5.27 23.96 2.44
C LEU A 275 6.00 22.64 2.69
N LYS A 276 5.57 21.90 3.71
CA LYS A 276 6.19 20.65 4.14
C LYS A 276 5.17 19.76 4.82
N ASP A 277 5.05 18.53 4.36
CA ASP A 277 4.37 17.46 5.06
C ASP A 277 5.32 16.27 5.21
N ASN A 278 5.49 15.77 6.42
CA ASN A 278 6.26 14.58 6.71
C ASN A 278 5.39 13.63 7.50
N THR A 279 5.16 12.44 6.95
CA THR A 279 4.41 11.39 7.61
C THR A 279 5.31 10.18 7.82
N HIS A 280 5.28 9.64 9.03
CA HIS A 280 5.88 8.37 9.38
C HIS A 280 4.82 7.45 9.96
N ILE A 281 4.70 6.24 9.41
CA ILE A 281 3.76 5.21 9.86
C ILE A 281 4.59 3.98 10.22
N LEU A 282 4.52 3.57 11.48
CA LEU A 282 5.12 2.36 12.00
C LEU A 282 4.02 1.36 12.36
N ASN A 283 4.21 0.10 11.97
CA ASN A 283 3.30 -0.98 12.33
C ASN A 283 4.09 -2.23 12.72
N LEU A 284 3.62 -2.89 13.76
CA LEU A 284 4.00 -4.26 14.11
C LEU A 284 2.74 -5.11 14.18
N GLN A 285 2.73 -6.19 13.41
CA GLN A 285 1.65 -7.16 13.38
C GLN A 285 2.17 -8.54 13.77
N TYR A 286 1.37 -9.26 14.54
CA TYR A 286 1.52 -10.68 14.82
C TYR A 286 0.24 -11.42 14.40
N THR A 287 0.40 -12.53 13.69
CA THR A 287 -0.70 -13.41 13.28
C THR A 287 -0.39 -14.83 13.73
N HIS A 288 -1.33 -15.43 14.47
CA HIS A 288 -1.32 -16.84 14.83
C HIS A 288 -2.42 -17.58 14.06
N LEU A 289 -2.03 -18.61 13.30
CA LEU A 289 -2.92 -19.49 12.55
C LEU A 289 -3.17 -20.77 13.34
N ASN A 290 -4.41 -21.22 13.46
CA ASN A 290 -4.69 -22.47 14.18
C ASN A 290 -4.58 -23.69 13.24
N PRO A 291 -3.57 -24.56 13.38
CA PRO A 291 -3.40 -25.71 12.50
C PRO A 291 -4.50 -26.77 12.67
N GLY A 292 -5.09 -26.89 13.86
CA GLY A 292 -6.17 -27.85 14.13
C GLY A 292 -7.55 -27.38 13.66
N LYS A 293 -7.69 -26.09 13.31
CA LYS A 293 -8.94 -25.49 12.83
C LYS A 293 -8.65 -24.49 11.71
N PRO A 294 -8.51 -24.95 10.46
CA PRO A 294 -8.25 -24.09 9.31
C PRO A 294 -9.27 -22.93 9.24
N GLY A 295 -8.77 -21.71 9.03
CA GLY A 295 -9.59 -20.50 8.99
C GLY A 295 -9.76 -19.78 10.34
N HIS A 296 -9.32 -20.36 11.45
CA HIS A 296 -9.21 -19.63 12.72
C HIS A 296 -7.86 -18.90 12.80
N SER A 297 -7.90 -17.61 13.10
CA SER A 297 -6.71 -16.78 13.32
C SER A 297 -6.86 -15.87 14.53
N LEU A 298 -5.74 -15.52 15.14
CA LEU A 298 -5.60 -14.39 16.05
C LEU A 298 -4.64 -13.40 15.42
N ASP A 299 -5.09 -12.17 15.25
CA ASP A 299 -4.35 -11.07 14.67
C ASP A 299 -4.20 -9.96 15.71
N ILE A 300 -2.97 -9.55 15.97
CA ILE A 300 -2.63 -8.44 16.86
C ILE A 300 -1.86 -7.43 16.04
N SER A 301 -2.28 -6.18 16.04
CA SER A 301 -1.59 -5.09 15.35
C SER A 301 -1.39 -3.92 16.30
N ALA A 302 -0.18 -3.39 16.36
CA ALA A 302 0.14 -2.15 17.06
C ALA A 302 0.76 -1.16 16.07
N TRP A 303 0.37 0.10 16.15
CA TRP A 303 0.87 1.13 15.25
C TRP A 303 1.17 2.44 15.96
N TYR A 304 2.03 3.22 15.32
CA TYR A 304 2.30 4.61 15.67
C TYR A 304 2.41 5.41 14.37
N THR A 305 1.70 6.54 14.29
CA THR A 305 1.80 7.48 13.18
C THR A 305 2.21 8.84 13.68
N ASP A 306 3.05 9.52 12.93
CA ASP A 306 3.52 10.87 13.19
C ASP A 306 3.41 11.69 11.91
N VAL A 307 2.71 12.82 11.97
CA VAL A 307 2.43 13.71 10.85
C VAL A 307 2.84 15.12 11.26
N TYR A 308 3.91 15.62 10.64
CA TYR A 308 4.32 17.02 10.71
C TYR A 308 3.83 17.74 9.47
N HIS A 309 2.99 18.76 9.67
CA HIS A 309 2.42 19.57 8.61
C HIS A 309 2.79 21.05 8.80
N GLU A 310 3.38 21.66 7.79
CA GLU A 310 3.73 23.07 7.74
C GLU A 310 3.07 23.72 6.54
N MET A 311 2.23 24.70 6.80
CA MET A 311 1.51 25.47 5.78
C MET A 311 1.78 26.95 5.94
N GLY A 312 1.79 27.67 4.82
CA GLY A 312 1.97 29.10 4.82
C GLY A 312 1.49 29.72 3.52
N ASN A 313 1.51 31.04 3.48
CA ASN A 313 1.07 31.78 2.29
C ASN A 313 2.25 32.31 1.45
N LYS A 314 3.45 31.73 1.59
CA LYS A 314 4.68 32.17 0.89
C LYS A 314 4.51 32.28 -0.62
N PHE A 315 3.71 31.41 -1.22
CA PHE A 315 3.45 31.38 -2.66
C PHE A 315 2.29 32.28 -3.09
N ARG A 316 1.68 33.00 -2.14
CA ARG A 316 0.49 33.81 -2.40
C ARG A 316 0.80 35.29 -2.51
N PRO A 317 0.03 36.03 -3.32
CA PRO A 317 0.12 37.49 -3.43
C PRO A 317 0.23 38.23 -2.08
N GLN A 318 -0.53 37.81 -1.07
CA GLN A 318 -0.58 38.47 0.24
C GLN A 318 0.77 38.50 0.96
N PHE A 319 1.69 37.58 0.63
CA PHE A 319 3.00 37.48 1.28
C PHE A 319 3.95 38.64 0.90
N SER A 320 3.83 39.15 -0.33
CA SER A 320 4.77 40.13 -0.91
C SER A 320 4.11 41.42 -1.38
N LYS A 321 2.78 41.51 -1.42
CA LYS A 321 2.06 42.73 -1.78
C LYS A 321 0.77 42.87 -0.99
N VAL A 322 0.32 44.12 -0.88
CA VAL A 322 -0.97 44.46 -0.28
C VAL A 322 -2.08 43.97 -1.21
N VAL A 323 -3.00 43.17 -0.69
CA VAL A 323 -4.14 42.64 -1.44
C VAL A 323 -5.43 43.02 -0.71
N PRO A 324 -6.39 43.70 -1.37
CA PRO A 324 -7.66 44.05 -0.75
C PRO A 324 -8.36 42.81 -0.14
N PRO A 325 -9.04 42.94 1.00
CA PRO A 325 -9.34 44.18 1.72
C PRO A 325 -8.27 44.63 2.73
N TYR A 326 -7.11 43.96 2.79
CA TYR A 326 -6.06 44.30 3.75
C TYR A 326 -5.29 45.55 3.30
N THR A 327 -4.82 46.36 4.26
CA THR A 327 -3.99 47.55 4.05
C THR A 327 -2.49 47.27 4.19
N GLY A 328 -2.11 46.01 4.43
CA GLY A 328 -0.73 45.58 4.60
C GLY A 328 -0.48 44.20 4.00
N GLN A 329 0.80 43.86 3.83
CA GLN A 329 1.24 42.52 3.49
C GLN A 329 0.99 41.59 4.70
N MET A 330 0.51 40.39 4.44
CA MET A 330 0.26 39.37 5.45
C MET A 330 1.16 38.17 5.19
N GLN A 331 2.01 37.82 6.15
CA GLN A 331 2.84 36.63 6.11
C GLN A 331 2.37 35.68 7.21
N THR A 332 1.92 34.49 6.86
CA THR A 332 1.44 33.49 7.81
C THR A 332 2.21 32.19 7.63
N LEU A 333 2.62 31.61 8.76
CA LEU A 333 3.16 30.27 8.86
C LEU A 333 2.44 29.54 9.98
N ALA A 334 1.99 28.32 9.72
CA ALA A 334 1.44 27.43 10.71
C ALA A 334 2.14 26.07 10.64
N LYS A 335 2.42 25.51 11.82
CA LYS A 335 3.02 24.19 11.99
C LYS A 335 2.10 23.37 12.86
N VAL A 336 1.87 22.12 12.49
CA VAL A 336 1.01 21.22 13.23
C VAL A 336 1.66 19.85 13.29
N ASP A 337 1.70 19.29 14.49
CA ASP A 337 2.14 17.93 14.76
C ASP A 337 0.91 17.13 15.17
N ALA A 338 0.64 16.04 14.45
CA ALA A 338 -0.40 15.08 14.77
C ALA A 338 0.22 13.70 14.92
N ALA A 339 -0.12 13.02 16.01
CA ALA A 339 0.34 11.67 16.27
C ALA A 339 -0.84 10.77 16.64
N THR A 340 -0.78 9.52 16.19
CA THR A 340 -1.71 8.48 16.65
C THR A 340 -0.94 7.25 17.11
N ALA A 341 -1.48 6.56 18.10
CA ALA A 341 -0.96 5.28 18.55
C ALA A 341 -2.14 4.35 18.82
N GLY A 342 -2.04 3.10 18.42
CA GLY A 342 -3.14 2.17 18.65
C GLY A 342 -2.74 0.73 18.69
N VAL A 343 -3.65 -0.07 19.24
CA VAL A 343 -3.56 -1.52 19.32
C VAL A 343 -4.90 -2.11 18.92
N ARG A 344 -4.85 -3.09 18.04
CA ARG A 344 -5.98 -3.90 17.59
C ARG A 344 -5.72 -5.36 17.93
N LEU A 345 -6.70 -6.01 18.53
CA LEU A 345 -6.76 -7.45 18.68
C LEU A 345 -8.00 -7.96 17.95
N ASN A 346 -7.82 -8.94 17.06
CA ASN A 346 -8.87 -9.49 16.24
C ASN A 346 -8.77 -11.02 16.22
N ARG A 347 -9.90 -11.71 16.36
CA ARG A 347 -9.95 -13.17 16.28
C ARG A 347 -11.02 -13.59 15.29
N VAL A 348 -10.61 -14.41 14.33
CA VAL A 348 -11.49 -15.04 13.36
C VAL A 348 -11.74 -16.47 13.79
N SER A 349 -13.01 -16.89 13.75
CA SER A 349 -13.42 -18.26 14.00
C SER A 349 -14.36 -18.72 12.90
N LYS A 350 -13.91 -19.70 12.12
CA LYS A 350 -14.66 -20.23 10.97
C LYS A 350 -15.10 -21.64 11.23
N THR A 351 -16.38 -21.88 11.07
CA THR A 351 -17.00 -23.20 11.08
C THR A 351 -17.53 -23.51 9.68
N ALA A 352 -18.05 -24.72 9.45
CA ALA A 352 -18.59 -25.08 8.13
C ALA A 352 -19.73 -24.15 7.64
N THR A 353 -20.44 -23.50 8.56
CA THR A 353 -21.64 -22.71 8.26
C THR A 353 -21.59 -21.28 8.78
N THR A 354 -20.57 -20.90 9.54
CA THR A 354 -20.52 -19.60 10.23
C THR A 354 -19.11 -19.08 10.36
N ASP A 355 -18.92 -17.83 9.92
CA ASP A 355 -17.71 -17.04 10.13
C ASP A 355 -17.99 -15.98 11.19
N ILE A 356 -17.25 -16.03 12.30
CA ILE A 356 -17.36 -15.06 13.39
C ILE A 356 -16.06 -14.27 13.46
N ASN A 357 -16.16 -12.95 13.43
CA ASN A 357 -15.06 -12.03 13.67
C ASN A 357 -15.36 -11.17 14.90
N TYR A 358 -14.46 -11.16 15.88
CA TYR A 358 -14.59 -10.34 17.09
C TYR A 358 -13.24 -9.80 17.52
N GLY A 359 -13.23 -8.61 18.11
CA GLY A 359 -12.00 -7.92 18.45
C GLY A 359 -12.22 -6.70 19.33
N ILE A 360 -11.10 -6.08 19.72
CA ILE A 360 -11.04 -4.85 20.52
C ILE A 360 -10.00 -3.93 19.88
N ASP A 361 -10.36 -2.66 19.77
CA ASP A 361 -9.51 -1.58 19.24
C ASP A 361 -9.30 -0.50 20.29
N LEU A 362 -8.06 -0.05 20.43
CA LEU A 362 -7.68 1.12 21.21
C LEU A 362 -6.91 2.06 20.28
N ASN A 363 -7.34 3.30 20.20
CA ASN A 363 -6.69 4.33 19.39
C ASN A 363 -6.58 5.62 20.19
N PHE A 364 -5.38 6.17 20.25
CA PHE A 364 -5.06 7.44 20.90
C PHE A 364 -4.62 8.41 19.83
N ALA A 365 -5.19 9.60 19.80
CA ALA A 365 -4.79 10.67 18.90
C ALA A 365 -4.43 11.93 19.69
N ALA A 366 -3.32 12.57 19.31
CA ALA A 366 -2.86 13.82 19.86
C ALA A 366 -2.51 14.77 18.74
N LYS A 367 -2.86 16.05 18.90
CA LYS A 367 -2.57 17.09 17.92
C LYS A 367 -2.22 18.39 18.63
N ASP A 368 -1.18 19.05 18.16
CA ASP A 368 -0.72 20.34 18.66
C ASP A 368 -0.27 21.19 17.48
N GLY A 369 -0.37 22.51 17.58
CA GLY A 369 0.02 23.37 16.49
C GLY A 369 0.29 24.81 16.89
N THR A 370 1.12 25.46 16.09
CA THR A 370 1.45 26.88 16.23
C THR A 370 1.08 27.63 14.98
N ARG A 371 0.73 28.91 15.14
CA ARG A 371 0.54 29.85 14.04
C ARG A 371 1.27 31.13 14.36
N HIS A 372 2.11 31.57 13.44
CA HIS A 372 2.76 32.87 13.45
C HIS A 372 2.24 33.70 12.28
N MET A 373 1.70 34.87 12.59
CA MET A 373 1.28 35.86 11.61
C MET A 373 2.10 37.13 11.77
N LYS A 374 2.57 37.68 10.65
CA LYS A 374 3.24 38.97 10.55
C LYS A 374 2.47 39.85 9.58
N MET A 375 2.00 41.00 10.06
CA MET A 375 1.40 42.05 9.25
C MET A 375 2.43 43.16 9.04
N ILE A 376 2.66 43.55 7.79
CA ILE A 376 3.59 44.61 7.40
C ILE A 376 2.77 45.69 6.70
N MET A 377 2.68 46.88 7.29
CA MET A 377 2.00 48.03 6.72
C MET A 377 3.03 49.11 6.43
N GLU A 378 2.88 49.77 5.29
CA GLU A 378 3.70 50.92 4.92
C GLU A 378 2.79 52.15 4.90
N MET A 379 3.09 53.15 5.72
CA MET A 379 2.35 54.40 5.85
C MET A 379 3.35 55.53 6.00
N ASP A 380 3.21 56.59 5.20
CA ASP A 380 4.05 57.80 5.26
C ASP A 380 5.56 57.49 5.24
N ASP A 381 5.99 56.61 4.31
CA ASP A 381 7.38 56.12 4.17
C ASP A 381 7.94 55.40 5.43
N GLN A 382 7.07 54.99 6.35
CA GLN A 382 7.40 54.19 7.53
C GLN A 382 6.82 52.79 7.46
N VAL A 383 7.62 51.80 7.88
CA VAL A 383 7.23 50.38 7.91
C VAL A 383 6.81 49.98 9.32
N PHE A 384 5.55 49.60 9.47
CA PHE A 384 4.97 49.08 10.71
C PHE A 384 4.83 47.56 10.63
N VAL A 385 5.42 46.85 11.60
CA VAL A 385 5.36 45.39 11.69
C VAL A 385 4.61 44.97 12.95
N SER A 386 3.53 44.22 12.79
CA SER A 386 2.79 43.58 13.88
C SER A 386 2.94 42.07 13.79
N GLN A 387 3.23 41.40 14.92
CA GLN A 387 3.38 39.95 14.99
C GLN A 387 2.38 39.36 15.98
N LYS A 388 1.78 38.23 15.61
CA LYS A 388 0.89 37.44 16.46
C LYS A 388 1.32 35.99 16.46
N PHE A 389 1.58 35.46 17.65
CA PHE A 389 1.85 34.05 17.89
C PHE A 389 0.64 33.39 18.55
N SER A 390 0.30 32.19 18.13
CA SER A 390 -0.80 31.41 18.71
C SER A 390 -0.41 29.95 18.81
N THR A 391 -0.65 29.36 19.98
CA THR A 391 -0.47 27.93 20.28
C THR A 391 -1.84 27.30 20.46
N TYR A 392 -2.13 26.25 19.71
CA TYR A 392 -3.37 25.47 19.79
C TYR A 392 -3.05 24.16 20.51
N GLY A 393 -3.08 24.20 21.84
CA GLY A 393 -2.57 23.12 22.69
C GLY A 393 -3.33 21.78 22.57
N LYS A 394 -2.64 20.71 22.98
CA LYS A 394 -3.12 19.33 23.10
C LYS A 394 -4.51 19.26 23.74
N LYS A 395 -5.54 19.01 22.93
CA LYS A 395 -6.76 18.35 23.43
C LYS A 395 -6.55 16.85 23.27
N PRO A 396 -6.58 16.04 24.34
CA PRO A 396 -6.70 14.60 24.18
C PRO A 396 -8.02 14.32 23.45
N GLY A 397 -7.93 13.76 22.24
CA GLY A 397 -9.09 13.18 21.58
C GLY A 397 -9.40 11.87 22.30
N TYR A 398 -10.57 11.80 22.94
CA TYR A 398 -11.10 10.57 23.54
C TYR A 398 -11.73 9.68 22.48
#